data_AF-A0A941K8I5-F1
#
_entry.id   AF-A0A941K8I5-F1
#
_cell.length_a   1.000
_cell.length_b   1.000
_cell.length_c   1.000
_cell.angle_alpha   90.00
_cell.angle_beta   90.00
_cell.angle_gamma   90.00
#
_symmetry.space_group_name_H-M   'P 1'
#
loop_
_entity.id
_entity.type
_entity.pdbx_description
1 polymer ?
#
loop_
_entity_poly.entity_id
_entity_poly.type
_entity_poly.pdbx_seq_one_letter_code
_entity_poly.pdbx_strand_id
1 'polypeptide(L)'
;MRVINLGLPKSGTTSFAEAMAKAGLNVADHRIRKGQTATPALVRNFVGQVLYRGFYNSGDPLEELQEFDAVAEASFLHAGRQAWPQMDHALLMAIRARHPQVKFTATRRDAGKLANSMMRWTNMAARLEGNALPGLPVGFGGTEAHLARWIDGHYAHLATLFEGDPNYLELDVAAPEAQQRLQAFLGFELPWWGRANENTARPEEDEA
;
A
#
# COMPACT_ATOMS: atom_id res chain seq x y z
N MET A 1 4.89 -12.30 8.30
CA MET A 1 5.09 -11.10 7.45
C MET A 1 6.51 -11.05 6.89
N ARG A 2 6.63 -10.96 5.56
CA ARG A 2 7.88 -10.89 4.80
C ARG A 2 8.06 -9.52 4.13
N VAL A 3 6.97 -8.94 3.60
CA VAL A 3 7.03 -7.67 2.87
C VAL A 3 5.79 -6.81 3.09
N ILE A 4 5.98 -5.50 3.23
CA ILE A 4 4.90 -4.51 3.30
C ILE A 4 5.12 -3.47 2.20
N ASN A 5 4.11 -3.29 1.35
CA ASN A 5 4.15 -2.27 0.32
C ASN A 5 3.59 -0.93 0.84
N LEU A 6 4.39 0.11 0.67
CA LEU A 6 4.16 1.49 1.09
C LEU A 6 3.69 2.38 -0.07
N GLY A 7 3.42 1.78 -1.23
CA GLY A 7 2.89 2.48 -2.40
C GLY A 7 1.51 3.08 -2.13
N LEU A 8 1.23 4.22 -2.78
CA LEU A 8 -0.10 4.85 -2.72
C LEU A 8 -1.13 4.07 -3.53
N PRO A 9 -2.44 4.26 -3.29
CA PRO A 9 -3.47 3.72 -4.17
C PRO A 9 -3.17 4.03 -5.64
N LYS A 10 -3.45 3.09 -6.55
CA LYS A 10 -3.17 3.20 -8.00
C LYS A 10 -1.69 3.21 -8.41
N SER A 11 -0.75 3.08 -7.47
CA SER A 11 0.70 3.01 -7.76
C SER A 11 1.19 1.66 -8.31
N GLY A 12 0.29 0.67 -8.43
CA GLY A 12 0.63 -0.71 -8.80
C GLY A 12 0.42 -1.73 -7.69
N THR A 13 -0.27 -1.37 -6.60
CA THR A 13 -0.61 -2.25 -5.47
C THR A 13 -1.27 -3.56 -5.91
N THR A 14 -2.21 -3.53 -6.87
CA THR A 14 -2.84 -4.76 -7.39
C THR A 14 -1.86 -5.68 -8.13
N SER A 15 -0.98 -5.12 -8.99
CA SER A 15 0.07 -5.91 -9.65
C SER A 15 1.02 -6.51 -8.62
N PHE A 16 1.37 -5.75 -7.59
CA PHE A 16 2.17 -6.27 -6.49
C PHE A 16 1.46 -7.42 -5.75
N ALA A 17 0.18 -7.25 -5.42
CA ALA A 17 -0.63 -8.28 -4.76
C ALA A 17 -0.66 -9.58 -5.57
N GLU A 18 -0.92 -9.49 -6.88
CA GLU A 18 -0.96 -10.65 -7.76
C GLU A 18 0.41 -11.33 -7.86
N ALA A 19 1.50 -10.57 -7.99
CA ALA A 19 2.85 -11.13 -8.02
C ALA A 19 3.18 -11.90 -6.74
N MET A 20 2.85 -11.35 -5.57
CA MET A 20 3.05 -12.03 -4.28
C MET A 20 2.18 -13.29 -4.18
N ALA A 21 0.91 -13.23 -4.57
CA ALA A 21 0.00 -14.36 -4.55
C ALA A 21 0.46 -15.49 -5.50
N LYS A 22 0.93 -15.14 -6.70
CA LYS A 22 1.51 -16.10 -7.67
C LYS A 22 2.81 -16.73 -7.17
N ALA A 23 3.56 -16.04 -6.32
CA ALA A 23 4.69 -16.58 -5.59
C ALA A 23 4.30 -17.44 -4.37
N GLY A 24 2.99 -17.71 -4.17
CA GLY A 24 2.49 -18.57 -3.10
C GLY A 24 2.33 -17.88 -1.74
N LEU A 25 2.40 -16.55 -1.69
CA LEU A 25 2.26 -15.80 -0.44
C LEU A 25 0.79 -15.56 -0.07
N ASN A 26 0.50 -15.57 1.24
CA ASN A 26 -0.77 -15.06 1.74
C ASN A 26 -0.73 -13.53 1.82
N VAL A 27 -1.55 -12.85 1.01
CA VAL A 27 -1.48 -11.39 0.81
C VAL A 27 -2.68 -10.68 1.42
N ALA A 28 -2.44 -9.77 2.36
CA ALA A 28 -3.44 -8.80 2.81
C ALA A 28 -3.48 -7.60 1.85
N ASP A 29 -4.66 -7.27 1.33
CA ASP A 29 -4.82 -6.19 0.34
C ASP A 29 -6.09 -5.37 0.62
N HIS A 30 -5.91 -4.17 1.16
CA HIS A 30 -6.94 -3.20 1.55
C HIS A 30 -7.91 -3.71 2.63
N ARG A 31 -8.68 -4.77 2.35
CA ARG A 31 -9.64 -5.42 3.25
C ARG A 31 -9.40 -6.93 3.27
N ILE A 32 -9.32 -7.51 4.47
CA ILE A 32 -9.10 -8.95 4.65
C ILE A 32 -10.33 -9.73 4.16
N ARG A 33 -10.15 -10.60 3.18
CA ARG A 33 -11.23 -11.39 2.56
C ARG A 33 -11.43 -12.73 3.25
N LYS A 34 -12.61 -13.31 3.06
CA LYS A 34 -12.91 -14.67 3.52
C LYS A 34 -11.91 -15.66 2.88
N GLY A 35 -11.38 -16.58 3.68
CA GLY A 35 -10.42 -17.59 3.23
C GLY A 35 -8.95 -17.16 3.30
N GLN A 36 -8.65 -15.89 3.61
CA GLN A 36 -7.27 -15.42 3.79
C GLN A 36 -6.76 -15.56 5.24
N THR A 37 -7.65 -15.86 6.18
CA THR A 37 -7.34 -15.99 7.60
C THR A 37 -8.27 -17.01 8.23
N ALA A 38 -7.73 -17.79 9.19
CA ALA A 38 -8.47 -18.68 10.06
C ALA A 38 -9.18 -17.91 11.20
N THR A 39 -8.80 -16.66 11.46
CA THR A 39 -9.35 -15.81 12.53
C THR A 39 -10.62 -15.09 12.04
N PRO A 40 -11.84 -15.52 12.45
CA PRO A 40 -13.08 -14.97 11.88
C PRO A 40 -13.26 -13.48 12.19
N ALA A 41 -12.74 -13.02 13.33
CA ALA A 41 -12.80 -11.62 13.75
C ALA A 41 -12.00 -10.67 12.84
N LEU A 42 -11.04 -11.17 12.05
CA LEU A 42 -10.23 -10.37 11.13
C LEU A 42 -10.92 -10.16 9.78
N VAL A 43 -11.80 -11.07 9.38
CA VAL A 43 -12.51 -11.01 8.09
C VAL A 43 -13.28 -9.69 7.96
N ARG A 44 -13.18 -9.04 6.81
CA ARG A 44 -13.73 -7.71 6.48
C ARG A 44 -13.11 -6.51 7.21
N ASN A 45 -12.09 -6.69 8.05
CA ASN A 45 -11.35 -5.53 8.56
C ASN A 45 -10.45 -4.94 7.48
N PHE A 46 -10.25 -3.62 7.55
CA PHE A 46 -9.22 -2.95 6.77
C PHE A 46 -7.84 -3.24 7.34
N VAL A 47 -6.87 -3.56 6.48
CA VAL A 47 -5.51 -3.92 6.90
C VAL A 47 -4.89 -2.81 7.74
N GLY A 48 -5.03 -1.55 7.30
CA GLY A 48 -4.52 -0.41 8.07
C GLY A 48 -5.14 -0.26 9.46
N GLN A 49 -6.41 -0.63 9.64
CA GLN A 49 -7.03 -0.61 10.97
C GLN A 49 -6.44 -1.70 11.88
N VAL A 50 -6.16 -2.88 11.33
CA VAL A 50 -5.53 -3.97 12.07
C VAL A 50 -4.11 -3.57 12.51
N LEU A 51 -3.34 -2.93 11.61
CA LEU A 51 -2.00 -2.40 11.93
C LEU A 51 -2.04 -1.42 13.11
N TYR A 52 -2.96 -0.44 13.07
CA TYR A 52 -3.11 0.52 14.17
C TYR A 52 -3.60 -0.13 15.47
N ARG A 53 -4.46 -1.15 15.39
CA ARG A 53 -4.92 -1.88 16.57
C ARG A 53 -3.76 -2.56 17.28
N GLY A 54 -2.90 -3.28 16.55
CA GLY A 54 -1.68 -3.87 17.12
C GLY A 54 -0.74 -2.81 17.70
N PHE A 55 -0.50 -1.73 16.94
CA PHE A 55 0.36 -0.64 17.41
C PHE A 55 -0.10 -0.03 18.74
N TYR A 56 -1.37 0.35 18.85
CA TYR A 56 -1.87 1.03 20.04
C TYR A 56 -2.20 0.10 21.21
N ASN A 57 -2.52 -1.17 20.96
CA ASN A 57 -2.88 -2.11 22.03
C ASN A 57 -1.66 -2.79 22.66
N SER A 58 -0.65 -3.17 21.87
CA SER A 58 0.51 -3.95 22.33
C SER A 58 1.86 -3.34 21.98
N GLY A 59 1.87 -2.28 21.15
CA GLY A 59 3.10 -1.75 20.57
C GLY A 59 3.61 -2.56 19.39
N ASP A 60 2.90 -3.61 18.96
CA ASP A 60 3.27 -4.46 17.83
C ASP A 60 2.26 -4.34 16.67
N PRO A 61 2.57 -3.56 15.62
CA PRO A 61 1.63 -3.39 14.51
C PRO A 61 1.29 -4.69 13.77
N LEU A 62 2.11 -5.74 13.86
CA LEU A 62 1.89 -7.00 13.14
C LEU A 62 1.31 -8.11 14.00
N GLU A 63 0.98 -7.85 15.27
CA GLU A 63 0.50 -8.85 16.22
C GLU A 63 -0.64 -9.72 15.67
N GLU A 64 -1.59 -9.10 14.97
CA GLU A 64 -2.77 -9.76 14.43
C GLU A 64 -2.65 -10.15 12.95
N LEU A 65 -1.53 -9.85 12.30
CA LEU A 65 -1.29 -10.14 10.88
C LEU A 65 -0.29 -11.29 10.67
N GLN A 66 -0.12 -12.16 11.67
CA GLN A 66 0.85 -13.26 11.64
C GLN A 66 0.56 -14.29 10.54
N GLU A 67 -0.70 -14.47 10.16
CA GLU A 67 -1.13 -15.37 9.08
C GLU A 67 -0.75 -14.86 7.67
N PHE A 68 -0.33 -13.60 7.55
CA PHE A 68 -0.02 -12.97 6.28
C PHE A 68 1.49 -12.87 6.04
N ASP A 69 1.88 -13.13 4.79
CA ASP A 69 3.24 -12.99 4.30
C ASP A 69 3.49 -11.62 3.69
N ALA A 70 2.47 -10.98 3.13
CA ALA A 70 2.59 -9.69 2.47
C ALA A 70 1.42 -8.76 2.75
N VAL A 71 1.69 -7.45 2.75
CA VAL A 71 0.67 -6.40 2.63
C VAL A 71 0.87 -5.67 1.31
N ALA A 72 -0.15 -5.66 0.45
CA ALA A 72 -0.09 -5.00 -0.85
C ALA A 72 -0.61 -3.55 -0.84
N GLU A 73 -1.71 -3.31 -0.13
CA GLU A 73 -2.29 -1.98 0.12
C GLU A 73 -2.80 -1.90 1.56
N ALA A 74 -2.23 -1.00 2.35
CA ALA A 74 -2.61 -0.82 3.75
C ALA A 74 -3.61 0.34 3.94
N SER A 75 -3.55 1.36 3.07
CA SER A 75 -4.39 2.54 3.18
C SER A 75 -5.84 2.24 2.87
N PHE A 76 -6.74 2.97 3.53
CA PHE A 76 -8.15 3.00 3.15
C PHE A 76 -8.74 4.37 3.45
N LEU A 77 -9.81 4.68 2.74
CA LEU A 77 -10.73 5.77 3.04
C LEU A 77 -12.14 5.21 2.79
N HIS A 78 -13.02 5.23 3.78
CA HIS A 78 -14.35 4.67 3.66
C HIS A 78 -15.26 5.24 4.75
N ALA A 79 -16.43 5.77 4.37
CA ALA A 79 -17.43 6.31 5.30
C ALA A 79 -16.86 7.28 6.36
N GLY A 80 -16.00 8.22 5.95
CA GLY A 80 -15.36 9.20 6.85
C GLY A 80 -14.26 8.63 7.77
N ARG A 81 -13.96 7.34 7.66
CA ARG A 81 -12.85 6.67 8.34
C ARG A 81 -11.70 6.46 7.38
N GLN A 82 -10.47 6.57 7.88
CA GLN A 82 -9.29 6.38 7.07
C GLN A 82 -8.12 5.87 7.90
N ALA A 83 -7.16 5.27 7.20
CA ALA A 83 -5.85 4.97 7.73
C ALA A 83 -4.83 5.09 6.60
N TRP A 84 -3.65 5.61 6.91
CA TRP A 84 -2.53 5.73 5.98
C TRP A 84 -1.24 5.22 6.62
N PRO A 85 -1.16 3.93 7.00
CA PRO A 85 0.00 3.39 7.72
C PRO A 85 1.32 3.62 6.97
N GLN A 86 1.29 3.68 5.64
CA GLN A 86 2.47 3.94 4.83
C GLN A 86 3.05 5.34 5.00
N MET A 87 2.28 6.29 5.55
CA MET A 87 2.69 7.68 5.79
C MET A 87 2.98 7.95 7.28
N ASP A 88 2.85 6.95 8.14
CA ASP A 88 2.93 7.12 9.59
C ASP A 88 4.31 6.71 10.11
N HIS A 89 5.11 7.71 10.47
CA HIS A 89 6.47 7.50 10.97
C HIS A 89 6.50 6.56 12.20
N ALA A 90 5.63 6.78 13.19
CA ALA A 90 5.67 6.01 14.44
C ALA A 90 5.33 4.54 14.20
N LEU A 91 4.30 4.29 13.37
CA LEU A 91 3.91 2.93 13.01
C LEU A 91 5.01 2.21 12.22
N LEU A 92 5.61 2.87 11.22
CA LEU A 92 6.69 2.29 10.43
C LEU A 92 7.93 1.96 11.28
N MET A 93 8.31 2.84 12.22
CA MET A 93 9.45 2.57 13.10
C MET A 93 9.16 1.43 14.08
N ALA A 94 7.93 1.32 14.58
CA ALA A 94 7.54 0.19 15.42
C ALA A 94 7.64 -1.15 14.68
N ILE A 95 7.24 -1.20 13.40
CA ILE A 95 7.44 -2.40 12.58
C ILE A 95 8.93 -2.69 12.42
N ARG A 96 9.75 -1.71 12.03
CA ARG A 96 11.21 -1.92 11.84
C ARG A 96 11.90 -2.40 13.11
N ALA A 97 11.55 -1.83 14.26
CA ALA A 97 12.17 -2.17 15.54
C ALA A 97 11.80 -3.59 16.00
N ARG A 98 10.55 -4.02 15.80
CA ARG A 98 10.06 -5.32 16.28
C ARG A 98 10.22 -6.45 15.27
N HIS A 99 10.21 -6.11 13.98
CA HIS A 99 10.26 -7.04 12.87
C HIS A 99 11.35 -6.64 11.87
N PRO A 100 12.64 -6.66 12.27
CA PRO A 100 13.75 -6.22 11.42
C PRO A 100 13.94 -7.07 10.15
N GLN A 101 13.30 -8.24 10.09
CA GLN A 101 13.28 -9.10 8.90
C GLN A 101 12.27 -8.65 7.83
N VAL A 102 11.33 -7.76 8.17
CA VAL A 102 10.31 -7.28 7.22
C VAL A 102 10.95 -6.34 6.22
N LYS A 103 10.75 -6.66 4.95
CA LYS A 103 11.11 -5.78 3.83
C LYS A 103 9.99 -4.80 3.56
N PHE A 104 10.35 -3.60 3.14
CA PHE A 104 9.45 -2.55 2.70
C PHE A 104 9.65 -2.30 1.22
N THR A 105 8.57 -2.36 0.45
CA THR A 105 8.59 -1.89 -0.94
C THR A 105 7.80 -0.60 -1.03
N ALA A 106 8.06 0.23 -2.02
CA ALA A 106 7.19 1.34 -2.37
C ALA A 106 6.95 1.28 -3.88
N THR A 107 5.88 0.60 -4.29
CA THR A 107 5.46 0.64 -5.69
C THR A 107 5.12 2.06 -6.07
N ARG A 108 5.66 2.55 -7.19
CA ARG A 108 5.48 3.91 -7.70
C ARG A 108 5.23 3.89 -9.20
N ARG A 109 4.60 4.96 -9.67
CA ARG A 109 4.53 5.39 -11.07
C ARG A 109 4.89 6.88 -11.12
N ASP A 110 5.15 7.38 -12.32
CA ASP A 110 5.19 8.83 -12.57
C ASP A 110 4.03 9.56 -11.87
N ALA A 111 4.33 10.63 -11.15
CA ALA A 111 3.38 11.29 -10.27
C ALA A 111 2.21 11.92 -11.03
N GLY A 112 2.47 12.48 -12.22
CA GLY A 112 1.43 12.98 -13.12
C GLY A 112 0.50 11.86 -13.57
N LYS A 113 1.05 10.74 -14.07
CA LYS A 113 0.25 9.56 -14.45
C LYS A 113 -0.56 8.99 -13.28
N LEU A 114 0.02 8.97 -12.08
CA LEU A 114 -0.65 8.49 -10.88
C LEU A 114 -1.78 9.43 -10.43
N ALA A 115 -1.51 10.73 -10.35
CA ALA A 115 -2.50 11.76 -10.05
C ALA A 115 -3.66 11.70 -11.06
N ASN A 116 -3.35 11.65 -12.35
CA ASN A 116 -4.33 11.53 -13.42
C ASN A 116 -5.15 10.23 -13.30
N SER A 117 -4.54 9.12 -12.85
CA SER A 117 -5.27 7.89 -12.55
C SER A 117 -6.20 8.01 -11.33
N MET A 118 -5.81 8.74 -10.29
CA MET A 118 -6.66 9.00 -9.12
C MET A 118 -7.84 9.90 -9.49
N MET A 119 -7.61 10.94 -10.29
CA MET A 119 -8.64 11.88 -10.77
C MET A 119 -9.75 11.18 -11.56
N ARG A 120 -9.39 10.20 -12.40
CA ARG A 120 -10.37 9.45 -13.21
C ARG A 120 -11.12 8.37 -12.44
N TRP A 121 -10.71 8.04 -11.21
CA TRP A 121 -11.27 6.91 -10.50
C TRP A 121 -12.43 7.34 -9.61
N THR A 122 -13.65 7.15 -10.12
CA THR A 122 -14.91 7.38 -9.40
C THR A 122 -14.95 8.78 -8.77
N ASN A 123 -15.20 8.89 -7.46
CA ASN A 123 -15.16 10.11 -6.66
C ASN A 123 -13.90 10.20 -5.79
N MET A 124 -12.81 9.52 -6.15
CA MET A 124 -11.58 9.49 -5.35
C MET A 124 -11.04 10.90 -5.09
N ALA A 125 -10.86 11.73 -6.12
CA ALA A 125 -10.32 13.08 -5.94
C ALA A 125 -11.17 13.94 -4.98
N ALA A 126 -12.50 13.93 -5.15
CA ALA A 126 -13.42 14.62 -4.25
C ALA A 126 -13.33 14.09 -2.81
N ARG A 127 -13.17 12.77 -2.64
CA ARG A 127 -12.98 12.17 -1.32
C ARG A 127 -11.63 12.54 -0.70
N LEU A 128 -10.54 12.56 -1.47
CA LEU A 128 -9.23 12.99 -0.98
C LEU A 128 -9.27 14.46 -0.56
N GLU A 129 -9.92 15.32 -1.35
CA GLU A 129 -10.08 16.75 -1.05
C GLU A 129 -10.97 17.03 0.17
N GLY A 130 -12.01 16.22 0.37
CA GLY A 130 -12.94 16.37 1.48
C GLY A 130 -12.47 15.78 2.82
N ASN A 131 -11.29 15.17 2.89
CA ASN A 131 -10.80 14.52 4.11
C ASN A 131 -9.39 15.05 4.47
N ALA A 132 -9.06 15.06 5.77
CA ALA A 132 -7.74 15.47 6.25
C ALA A 132 -6.78 14.29 6.20
N LEU A 133 -6.05 14.12 5.11
CA LEU A 133 -5.07 13.04 4.94
C LEU A 133 -3.68 13.51 5.43
N PRO A 134 -2.76 12.61 5.79
CA PRO A 134 -1.39 13.00 6.10
C PRO A 134 -0.75 13.74 4.92
N GLY A 135 -0.28 14.96 5.17
CA GLY A 135 0.34 15.82 4.16
C GLY A 135 -0.62 16.41 3.11
N LEU A 136 -1.93 16.20 3.23
CA LEU A 136 -2.95 16.77 2.33
C LEU A 136 -4.13 17.33 3.15
N PRO A 137 -4.11 18.64 3.47
CA PRO A 137 -5.20 19.29 4.19
C PRO A 137 -6.51 19.33 3.39
N VAL A 138 -7.64 19.43 4.10
CA VAL A 138 -8.97 19.58 3.49
C VAL A 138 -8.98 20.79 2.54
N GLY A 139 -9.59 20.61 1.36
CA GLY A 139 -9.62 21.63 0.30
C GLY A 139 -8.43 21.57 -0.67
N PHE A 140 -7.50 20.62 -0.49
CA PHE A 140 -6.44 20.32 -1.45
C PHE A 140 -6.59 18.89 -1.96
N GLY A 141 -6.08 18.60 -3.17
CA GLY A 141 -6.22 17.27 -3.80
C GLY A 141 -7.31 17.18 -4.87
N GLY A 142 -8.10 18.23 -5.08
CA GLY A 142 -9.07 18.32 -6.18
C GLY A 142 -8.47 18.57 -7.56
N THR A 143 -7.15 18.74 -7.68
CA THR A 143 -6.46 18.96 -8.95
C THR A 143 -5.29 18.00 -9.15
N GLU A 144 -4.95 17.72 -10.41
CA GLU A 144 -3.81 16.86 -10.75
C GLU A 144 -2.49 17.41 -10.15
N ALA A 145 -2.30 18.72 -10.17
CA ALA A 145 -1.10 19.36 -9.60
C ALA A 145 -1.02 19.24 -8.06
N HIS A 146 -2.17 19.29 -7.36
CA HIS A 146 -2.19 19.05 -5.91
C HIS A 146 -1.80 17.61 -5.60
N LEU A 147 -2.41 16.65 -6.30
CA LEU A 147 -2.12 15.24 -6.08
C LEU A 147 -0.68 14.89 -6.46
N ALA A 148 -0.16 15.40 -7.57
CA ALA A 148 1.24 15.16 -7.97
C ALA A 148 2.23 15.63 -6.89
N ARG A 149 2.04 16.84 -6.33
CA ARG A 149 2.88 17.34 -5.22
C ARG A 149 2.79 16.47 -3.97
N TRP A 150 1.59 16.05 -3.60
CA TRP A 150 1.38 15.17 -2.45
C TRP A 150 2.02 13.79 -2.65
N ILE A 151 1.87 13.22 -3.84
CA ILE A 151 2.50 11.97 -4.26
C ILE A 151 4.02 12.08 -4.16
N ASP A 152 4.63 13.10 -4.76
CA ASP A 152 6.09 13.28 -4.72
C ASP A 152 6.59 13.52 -3.28
N GLY A 153 5.83 14.25 -2.47
CA GLY A 153 6.12 14.45 -1.05
C GLY A 153 6.18 13.14 -0.27
N HIS A 154 5.24 12.22 -0.51
CA HIS A 154 5.24 10.89 0.12
C HIS A 154 6.50 10.09 -0.22
N TYR A 155 6.85 9.97 -1.50
CA TYR A 155 8.04 9.21 -1.90
C TYR A 155 9.35 9.89 -1.47
N ALA A 156 9.43 11.23 -1.48
CA ALA A 156 10.57 11.95 -0.93
C ALA A 156 10.74 11.71 0.58
N HIS A 157 9.62 11.63 1.31
CA HIS A 157 9.64 11.27 2.73
C HIS A 157 10.14 9.83 2.94
N LEU A 158 9.64 8.87 2.17
CA LEU A 158 10.11 7.47 2.25
C LEU A 158 11.61 7.36 1.92
N ALA A 159 12.09 8.06 0.89
CA ALA A 159 13.51 8.09 0.53
C ALA A 159 14.39 8.61 1.68
N THR A 160 13.90 9.59 2.45
CA THR A 160 14.60 10.10 3.64
C THR A 160 14.52 9.11 4.81
N LEU A 161 13.34 8.53 5.05
CA LEU A 161 13.09 7.64 6.18
C LEU A 161 13.88 6.31 6.10
N PHE A 162 14.11 5.85 4.88
CA PHE A 162 14.77 4.58 4.57
C PHE A 162 16.13 4.77 3.89
N GLU A 163 16.76 5.94 4.04
CA GLU A 163 18.07 6.20 3.47
C GLU A 163 19.09 5.12 3.88
N GLY A 164 19.67 4.44 2.88
CA GLY A 164 20.64 3.36 3.09
C GLY A 164 20.08 2.07 3.71
N ASP A 165 18.76 1.93 3.90
CA ASP A 165 18.18 0.73 4.49
C ASP A 165 18.13 -0.42 3.45
N PRO A 166 18.85 -1.54 3.66
CA PRO A 166 18.82 -2.68 2.74
C PRO A 166 17.47 -3.40 2.70
N ASN A 167 16.58 -3.13 3.66
CA ASN A 167 15.22 -3.65 3.71
C ASN A 167 14.20 -2.71 3.05
N TYR A 168 14.62 -1.70 2.28
CA TYR A 168 13.71 -0.83 1.53
C TYR A 168 13.99 -0.85 0.02
N LEU A 169 12.92 -0.89 -0.78
CA LEU A 169 12.98 -0.76 -2.24
C LEU A 169 11.86 0.13 -2.77
N GLU A 170 12.21 1.32 -3.26
CA GLU A 170 11.33 2.06 -4.17
C GLU A 170 11.37 1.42 -5.56
N LEU A 171 10.19 1.09 -6.09
CA LEU A 171 10.02 0.33 -7.32
C LEU A 171 9.11 1.06 -8.29
N ASP A 172 9.67 1.59 -9.38
CA ASP A 172 8.87 1.98 -10.54
C ASP A 172 8.29 0.71 -11.20
N VAL A 173 6.98 0.54 -11.10
CA VAL A 173 6.32 -0.66 -11.63
C VAL A 173 6.26 -0.70 -13.16
N ALA A 174 6.54 0.42 -13.82
CA ALA A 174 6.60 0.50 -15.27
C ALA A 174 8.00 0.21 -15.84
N ALA A 175 9.02 0.14 -14.99
CA ALA A 175 10.38 -0.14 -15.41
C ALA A 175 10.50 -1.56 -16.00
N PRO A 176 11.18 -1.76 -17.15
CA PRO A 176 11.34 -3.08 -17.75
C PRO A 176 11.96 -4.12 -16.81
N GLU A 177 12.83 -3.68 -15.91
CA GLU A 177 13.56 -4.50 -14.94
C GLU A 177 12.84 -4.62 -13.58
N ALA A 178 11.61 -4.11 -13.44
CA ALA A 178 10.90 -4.05 -12.16
C ALA A 178 10.76 -5.43 -11.50
N GLN A 179 10.38 -6.47 -12.26
CA GLN A 179 10.28 -7.84 -11.74
C GLN A 179 11.62 -8.35 -11.20
N GLN A 180 12.70 -8.15 -11.98
CA GLN A 180 14.02 -8.64 -11.63
C GLN A 180 14.54 -7.94 -10.36
N ARG A 181 14.38 -6.63 -10.28
CA ARG A 181 14.75 -5.84 -9.10
C ARG A 181 13.97 -6.29 -7.86
N LEU A 182 12.66 -6.46 -8.00
CA LEU A 182 11.82 -6.91 -6.90
C LEU A 182 12.18 -8.34 -6.45
N GLN A 183 12.38 -9.27 -7.38
CA GLN A 183 12.81 -10.64 -7.09
C GLN A 183 14.14 -10.67 -6.35
N ALA A 184 15.15 -9.93 -6.85
CA ALA A 184 16.46 -9.84 -6.23
C ALA A 184 16.38 -9.26 -4.82
N PHE A 185 15.61 -8.18 -4.64
CA PHE A 185 15.39 -7.57 -3.35
C PHE A 185 14.68 -8.50 -2.37
N LEU A 186 13.65 -9.21 -2.81
CA LEU A 186 12.85 -10.08 -1.95
C LEU A 186 13.57 -11.39 -1.58
N GLY A 187 14.42 -11.90 -2.48
CA GLY A 187 15.17 -13.13 -2.27
C GLY A 187 14.35 -14.41 -2.48
N PHE A 188 13.28 -14.34 -3.29
CA PHE A 188 12.50 -15.49 -3.71
C PHE A 188 11.94 -15.26 -5.12
N GLU A 189 11.64 -16.33 -5.84
CA GLU A 189 11.17 -16.26 -7.22
C GLU A 189 9.82 -15.56 -7.36
N LEU A 190 9.72 -14.68 -8.36
CA LEU A 190 8.46 -14.06 -8.77
C LEU A 190 8.06 -14.64 -10.12
N PRO A 191 7.21 -15.68 -10.16
CA PRO A 191 6.85 -16.34 -11.41
C PRO A 191 5.99 -15.48 -12.34
N TRP A 192 5.48 -14.35 -11.85
CA TRP A 192 4.63 -13.45 -12.60
C TRP A 192 4.92 -11.99 -12.25
N TRP A 193 4.90 -11.13 -13.26
CA TRP A 193 4.87 -9.67 -13.16
C TRP A 193 4.15 -9.09 -14.36
N GLY A 194 3.22 -8.16 -14.16
CA GLY A 194 2.44 -7.63 -15.27
C GLY A 194 1.50 -6.47 -14.93
N ARG A 195 0.93 -5.89 -16.00
CA ARG A 195 -0.13 -4.88 -15.93
C ARG A 195 -1.49 -5.55 -15.73
N ALA A 196 -1.78 -6.04 -14.53
CA ALA A 196 -3.12 -6.54 -14.18
C ALA A 196 -4.24 -5.47 -14.30
N ASN A 197 -3.83 -4.19 -14.43
CA ASN A 197 -4.71 -3.03 -14.53
C ASN A 197 -4.40 -2.17 -15.77
N GLU A 198 -4.32 -2.75 -16.97
CA GLU A 198 -4.70 -1.97 -18.15
C GLU A 198 -6.21 -1.83 -18.12
N ASN A 199 -6.68 -0.59 -18.01
CA ASN A 199 -8.06 -0.22 -17.74
C ASN A 199 -8.94 -0.55 -18.98
N THR A 200 -9.24 -1.83 -19.23
CA THR A 200 -10.06 -2.27 -20.37
C THR A 200 -11.51 -2.60 -20.02
N ALA A 201 -11.89 -2.65 -18.74
CA ALA A 201 -13.30 -2.67 -18.35
C ALA A 201 -13.46 -2.21 -16.91
N ARG A 202 -14.45 -1.34 -16.65
CA ARG A 202 -14.89 -0.97 -15.29
C ARG A 202 -15.34 -2.24 -14.55
N PRO A 203 -14.85 -2.52 -13.34
CA PRO A 203 -15.60 -3.33 -12.40
C PRO A 203 -16.81 -2.51 -11.92
N GLU A 204 -18.00 -3.10 -12.03
CA GLU A 204 -19.23 -2.60 -11.41
C GLU A 204 -19.08 -2.51 -9.89
N GLU A 205 -19.87 -1.61 -9.32
CA GLU A 205 -19.86 -1.18 -7.94
C GLU A 205 -20.03 -2.34 -6.94
N ASP A 206 -19.15 -2.42 -5.94
CA ASP A 206 -19.51 -3.02 -4.65
C ASP A 206 -20.12 -1.90 -3.79
N GLU A 207 -21.43 -1.69 -3.93
CA GLU A 207 -22.23 -1.04 -2.89
C GLU A 207 -22.33 -1.98 -1.67
N ALA A 208 -21.70 -1.59 -0.55
CA ALA A 208 -22.13 -1.89 0.83
C ALA A 208 -21.25 -1.15 1.85
#